data_AF-A0A4U7JA50-F1
#
_entry.id   AF-A0A4U7JA50-F1
#
_cell.length_a   1.000
_cell.length_b   1.000
_cell.length_c   1.000
_cell.angle_alpha   90.00
_cell.angle_beta   90.00
_cell.angle_gamma   90.00
#
_symmetry.space_group_name_H-M   'P 1'
#
loop_
_entity.id
_entity.type
_entity.pdbx_description
1 polymer ?
#
loop_
_entity_poly.entity_id
_entity_poly.type
_entity_poly.pdbx_seq_one_letter_code
_entity_poly.pdbx_strand_id
1 'polypeptide(L)'
;MSEVLAIMKKDTLDMFRKGRIFLILLFSTAFSTFLLRLLSDGSPILSIGKKQVMIDTLITVFLLALTFIVISIFCEVLFLEERVSGSYEVLFTTPLNIGQIITGKALASFVFSYVMAISAVTGMLISLYIYKSLFLIPSIMGFVGVFVSIPFFSFSFVRLYGTLMFSIKNVQNLYVFRYIFIFGGIYGITKSIPIILKYTSPNYLVIGINVTLLITGAIILITTNILISKISNEEILMRCR
;
A
#
# COMPACT_ATOMS: atom_id res chain seq x y z
N MET A 1 0.02 25.20 12.15
CA MET A 1 0.68 23.88 12.34
C MET A 1 -0.13 22.94 13.24
N SER A 2 -0.80 23.45 14.28
CA SER A 2 -1.73 22.68 15.14
C SER A 2 -2.86 21.98 14.36
N GLU A 3 -3.44 22.65 13.36
CA GLU A 3 -4.56 22.12 12.56
C GLU A 3 -4.18 20.91 11.70
N VAL A 4 -3.04 20.98 11.00
CA VAL A 4 -2.51 19.87 10.19
C VAL A 4 -2.32 18.62 11.05
N LEU A 5 -1.81 18.81 12.27
CA LEU A 5 -1.57 17.73 13.22
C LEU A 5 -2.87 17.16 13.80
N ALA A 6 -3.89 18.00 13.96
CA ALA A 6 -5.24 17.56 14.35
C ALA A 6 -5.88 16.69 13.27
N ILE A 7 -5.78 17.07 11.99
CA ILE A 7 -6.26 16.27 10.85
C ILE A 7 -5.54 14.92 10.81
N MET A 8 -4.20 14.96 10.88
CA MET A 8 -3.38 13.74 10.93
C MET A 8 -3.85 12.82 12.06
N LYS A 9 -3.99 13.35 13.28
CA LYS A 9 -4.39 12.57 14.46
C LYS A 9 -5.79 11.98 14.31
N LYS A 10 -6.76 12.76 13.83
CA LYS A 10 -8.15 12.31 13.61
C LYS A 10 -8.18 11.17 12.59
N ASP A 11 -7.58 11.35 11.42
CA ASP A 11 -7.59 10.35 10.36
C ASP A 11 -6.80 9.09 10.76
N THR A 12 -5.70 9.24 11.51
CA THR A 12 -4.99 8.12 12.12
C THR A 12 -5.89 7.33 13.08
N LEU A 13 -6.54 8.00 14.03
CA LEU A 13 -7.43 7.33 14.99
C LEU A 13 -8.63 6.65 14.32
N ASP A 14 -9.22 7.27 13.31
CA ASP A 14 -10.37 6.71 12.59
C ASP A 14 -10.00 5.43 11.84
N MET A 15 -8.81 5.37 11.25
CA MET A 15 -8.33 4.14 10.63
C MET A 15 -8.13 3.02 11.66
N PHE A 16 -7.59 3.34 12.86
CA PHE A 16 -7.45 2.39 13.97
C PHE A 16 -8.81 1.87 14.44
N ARG A 17 -9.78 2.76 14.61
CA ARG A 17 -11.14 2.42 15.03
C ARG A 17 -11.89 1.54 14.02
N LYS A 18 -11.73 1.80 12.72
CA LYS A 18 -12.38 1.02 11.66
C LYS A 18 -11.79 -0.40 11.49
N GLY A 19 -10.76 -0.77 12.24
CA GLY A 19 -10.17 -2.12 12.21
C GLY A 19 -9.40 -2.47 10.93
N ARG A 20 -9.34 -1.56 9.94
CA ARG A 20 -8.73 -1.81 8.63
C ARG A 20 -7.23 -2.04 8.73
N ILE A 21 -6.58 -1.37 9.68
CA ILE A 21 -5.16 -1.59 9.97
C ILE A 21 -4.93 -3.03 10.44
N PHE A 22 -5.81 -3.61 11.25
CA PHE A 22 -5.64 -5.00 11.68
C PHE A 22 -5.69 -5.97 10.50
N LEU A 23 -6.57 -5.75 9.53
CA LEU A 23 -6.62 -6.56 8.31
C LEU A 23 -5.34 -6.39 7.47
N ILE A 24 -4.86 -5.16 7.30
CA ILE A 24 -3.64 -4.86 6.56
C ILE A 24 -2.41 -5.47 7.26
N LEU A 25 -2.32 -5.33 8.58
CA LEU A 25 -1.28 -5.93 9.42
C LEU A 25 -1.28 -7.45 9.26
N LEU A 26 -2.44 -8.08 9.46
CA LEU A 26 -2.61 -9.54 9.37
C LEU A 26 -2.26 -10.06 7.98
N PHE A 27 -2.68 -9.37 6.92
CA PHE A 27 -2.33 -9.72 5.55
C PHE A 27 -0.82 -9.58 5.30
N SER A 28 -0.20 -8.49 5.76
CA SER A 28 1.25 -8.28 5.62
C SER A 28 2.07 -9.38 6.31
N THR A 29 1.63 -9.81 7.50
CA THR A 29 2.30 -10.87 8.29
C THR A 29 2.03 -12.26 7.72
N ALA A 30 0.79 -12.55 7.30
CA ALA A 30 0.41 -13.85 6.72
C ALA A 30 1.05 -14.07 5.35
N PHE A 31 1.30 -13.00 4.60
CA PHE A 31 1.93 -13.12 3.29
C PHE A 31 3.46 -13.18 3.36
N SER A 32 4.08 -12.41 4.27
CA SER A 32 5.54 -12.51 4.50
C SER A 32 5.94 -13.91 4.98
N THR A 33 5.14 -14.51 5.87
CA THR A 33 5.28 -15.93 6.28
C THR A 33 5.12 -16.89 5.09
N PHE A 34 4.10 -16.70 4.24
CA PHE A 34 3.87 -17.52 3.05
C PHE A 34 5.04 -17.48 2.05
N LEU A 35 5.57 -16.29 1.74
CA LEU A 35 6.73 -16.15 0.85
C LEU A 35 7.97 -16.84 1.40
N LEU A 36 8.23 -16.71 2.70
CA LEU A 36 9.37 -17.37 3.34
C LEU A 36 9.29 -18.90 3.24
N ARG A 37 8.09 -19.45 3.35
CA ARG A 37 7.84 -20.89 3.17
C ARG A 37 8.03 -21.34 1.71
N LEU A 38 7.54 -20.57 0.75
CA LEU A 38 7.80 -20.80 -0.68
C LEU A 38 9.30 -20.78 -1.02
N LEU A 39 10.07 -19.95 -0.32
CA LEU A 39 11.52 -19.83 -0.47
C LEU A 39 12.30 -20.92 0.29
N SER A 40 11.73 -21.55 1.31
CA SER A 40 12.39 -22.62 2.06
C SER A 40 12.36 -23.95 1.32
N ASP A 41 11.26 -24.25 0.62
CA ASP A 41 10.98 -25.62 0.16
C ASP A 41 11.66 -25.99 -1.17
N GLY A 42 12.32 -25.05 -1.86
CA GLY A 42 12.70 -25.22 -3.27
C GLY A 42 14.16 -25.04 -3.69
N SER A 43 15.16 -24.95 -2.81
CA SER A 43 16.54 -24.65 -3.26
C SER A 43 17.65 -25.54 -2.65
N PRO A 44 18.41 -26.29 -3.48
CA PRO A 44 19.67 -26.87 -3.06
C PRO A 44 20.67 -25.75 -2.69
N ILE A 45 21.64 -26.12 -1.86
CA ILE A 45 22.53 -25.25 -1.09
C ILE A 45 23.35 -24.33 -2.03
N LEU A 46 22.79 -23.16 -2.37
CA LEU A 46 23.52 -22.03 -2.93
C LEU A 46 24.28 -21.32 -1.80
N SER A 47 25.47 -20.80 -2.11
CA SER A 47 26.31 -20.07 -1.16
C SER A 47 25.52 -18.99 -0.42
N ILE A 48 25.72 -18.94 0.90
CA ILE A 48 24.92 -18.17 1.87
C ILE A 48 24.69 -16.71 1.42
N GLY A 49 25.70 -16.06 0.84
CA GLY A 49 25.61 -14.67 0.37
C GLY A 49 24.67 -14.43 -0.81
N LYS A 50 24.65 -15.30 -1.83
CA LYS A 50 23.76 -15.13 -3.00
C LYS A 50 22.30 -15.40 -2.62
N LYS A 51 22.07 -16.37 -1.73
CA LYS A 51 20.74 -16.72 -1.24
C LYS A 51 20.13 -15.58 -0.40
N GLN A 52 20.95 -14.89 0.40
CA GLN A 52 20.48 -13.77 1.22
C GLN A 52 20.13 -12.54 0.38
N VAL A 53 20.95 -12.16 -0.59
CA VAL A 53 20.64 -11.05 -1.51
C VAL A 53 19.35 -11.30 -2.29
N MET A 54 19.10 -12.54 -2.72
CA MET A 54 17.86 -12.91 -3.39
C MET A 54 16.64 -12.77 -2.48
N ILE A 55 16.73 -13.27 -1.24
CA ILE A 55 15.64 -13.18 -0.25
C ILE A 55 15.35 -11.72 0.07
N ASP A 56 16.37 -10.91 0.34
CA ASP A 56 16.23 -9.47 0.61
C ASP A 56 15.56 -8.74 -0.56
N THR A 57 15.95 -9.06 -1.79
CA THR A 57 15.40 -8.41 -2.99
C THR A 57 13.94 -8.78 -3.20
N LEU A 58 13.58 -10.06 -3.07
CA LEU A 58 12.20 -10.52 -3.24
C LEU A 58 11.27 -9.92 -2.18
N ILE A 59 11.74 -9.84 -0.95
CA ILE A 59 10.99 -9.22 0.15
C ILE A 59 10.82 -7.73 -0.11
N THR A 60 11.88 -7.04 -0.51
CA THR A 60 11.82 -5.61 -0.83
C THR A 60 10.83 -5.33 -1.96
N VAL A 61 10.88 -6.09 -3.05
CA VAL A 61 9.95 -5.96 -4.18
C VAL A 61 8.51 -6.22 -3.75
N PHE A 62 8.29 -7.23 -2.91
CA PHE A 62 6.96 -7.55 -2.41
C PHE A 62 6.41 -6.46 -1.49
N LEU A 63 7.21 -5.97 -0.54
CA LEU A 63 6.81 -4.87 0.35
C LEU A 63 6.51 -3.60 -0.43
N LEU A 64 7.29 -3.33 -1.48
CA LEU A 64 7.03 -2.24 -2.40
C LEU A 64 5.67 -2.44 -3.11
N ALA A 65 5.36 -3.65 -3.56
CA ALA A 65 4.10 -3.96 -4.22
C ALA A 65 2.89 -3.83 -3.28
N LEU A 66 2.99 -4.35 -2.06
CA LEU A 66 2.00 -4.15 -1.00
C LEU A 66 1.78 -2.67 -0.70
N THR A 67 2.84 -1.87 -0.75
CA THR A 67 2.77 -0.43 -0.53
C THR A 67 1.87 0.24 -1.57
N PHE A 68 1.98 -0.12 -2.86
CA PHE A 68 1.06 0.40 -3.90
C PHE A 68 -0.41 0.08 -3.61
N ILE A 69 -0.68 -1.16 -3.18
CA ILE A 69 -2.02 -1.64 -2.84
C ILE A 69 -2.58 -0.86 -1.66
N VAL A 70 -1.83 -0.78 -0.57
CA VAL A 70 -2.32 -0.17 0.67
C VAL A 70 -2.44 1.34 0.54
N ILE A 71 -1.51 2.00 -0.15
CA ILE A 71 -1.64 3.42 -0.47
C ILE A 71 -2.93 3.68 -1.25
N SER A 72 -3.27 2.81 -2.20
CA SER A 72 -4.52 2.92 -2.96
C SER A 72 -5.76 2.85 -2.06
N ILE A 73 -5.75 1.90 -1.10
CA ILE A 73 -6.81 1.78 -0.10
C ILE A 73 -6.86 3.04 0.78
N PHE A 74 -5.72 3.57 1.21
CA PHE A 74 -5.67 4.80 2.00
C PHE A 74 -6.26 5.99 1.27
N CYS A 75 -5.95 6.18 -0.02
CA CYS A 75 -6.58 7.23 -0.82
C CYS A 75 -8.11 7.09 -0.85
N GLU A 76 -8.62 5.86 -0.94
CA GLU A 76 -10.05 5.58 -0.90
C GLU A 76 -10.69 5.97 0.43
N VAL A 77 -10.07 5.57 1.55
CA VAL A 77 -10.58 5.87 2.89
C VAL A 77 -10.49 7.36 3.20
N LEU A 78 -9.35 7.99 2.90
CA LEU A 78 -9.05 9.35 3.35
C LEU A 78 -9.77 10.42 2.55
N PHE A 79 -10.06 10.17 1.26
CA PHE A 79 -10.67 11.18 0.39
C PHE A 79 -12.03 10.74 -0.15
N LEU A 80 -12.12 9.48 -0.56
CA LEU A 80 -13.27 9.01 -1.32
C LEU A 80 -14.47 8.77 -0.40
N GLU A 81 -14.29 8.08 0.74
CA GLU A 81 -15.35 7.93 1.74
C GLU A 81 -15.83 9.27 2.33
N GLU A 82 -14.93 10.21 2.55
CA GLU A 82 -15.32 11.55 3.03
C GLU A 82 -16.14 12.31 1.99
N ARG A 83 -15.87 12.10 0.69
CA ARG A 83 -16.67 12.67 -0.40
C ARG A 83 -18.05 12.03 -0.47
N VAL A 84 -18.15 10.71 -0.36
CA VAL A 84 -19.43 9.98 -0.37
C VAL A 84 -20.31 10.41 0.81
N SER A 85 -19.73 10.49 2.00
CA SER A 85 -20.46 10.82 3.23
C SER A 85 -20.86 12.31 3.38
N GLY A 86 -20.54 13.16 2.40
CA GLY A 86 -20.76 14.61 2.49
C GLY A 86 -19.84 15.34 3.48
N SER A 87 -19.01 14.62 4.25
CA SER A 87 -18.03 15.20 5.17
C SER A 87 -17.01 16.10 4.46
N TYR A 88 -16.79 15.86 3.18
CA TYR A 88 -15.94 16.66 2.32
C TYR A 88 -16.47 18.09 2.09
N GLU A 89 -17.80 18.27 2.03
CA GLU A 89 -18.41 19.60 1.91
C GLU A 89 -18.26 20.40 3.20
N VAL A 90 -18.38 19.71 4.35
CA VAL A 90 -18.13 20.29 5.68
C VAL A 90 -16.67 20.74 5.82
N LEU A 91 -15.72 20.02 5.24
CA LEU A 91 -14.31 20.43 5.22
C LEU A 91 -14.11 21.76 4.48
N PHE A 92 -14.88 22.05 3.43
CA PHE A 92 -14.78 23.33 2.72
C PHE A 92 -15.45 24.51 3.43
N THR A 93 -16.35 24.26 4.37
CA THR A 93 -16.95 25.33 5.18
C THR A 93 -16.06 25.71 6.37
N THR A 94 -15.03 24.91 6.67
CA THR A 94 -14.02 25.27 7.68
C THR A 94 -13.02 26.29 7.15
N PRO A 95 -12.41 27.12 8.01
CA PRO A 95 -11.39 28.10 7.61
C PRO A 95 -10.04 27.46 7.21
N LEU A 96 -10.00 26.15 6.96
CA LEU A 96 -8.79 25.40 6.66
C LEU A 96 -8.44 25.52 5.17
N ASN A 97 -7.16 25.74 4.89
CA ASN A 97 -6.67 25.74 3.52
C ASN A 97 -6.62 24.29 2.99
N ILE A 98 -7.02 24.08 1.74
CA ILE A 98 -6.93 22.80 1.01
C ILE A 98 -5.53 22.17 1.15
N GLY A 99 -4.47 22.98 1.06
CA GLY A 99 -3.10 22.50 1.23
C GLY A 99 -2.83 21.90 2.61
N GLN A 100 -3.43 22.46 3.67
CA GLN A 100 -3.31 21.93 5.04
C GLN A 100 -4.08 20.61 5.19
N ILE A 101 -5.26 20.49 4.58
CA ILE A 101 -6.07 19.27 4.58
C ILE A 101 -5.31 18.13 3.89
N ILE A 102 -4.80 18.38 2.67
CA ILE A 102 -4.03 17.39 1.91
C ILE A 102 -2.78 16.97 2.69
N THR A 103 -2.05 17.95 3.27
CA THR A 103 -0.83 17.66 4.03
C THR A 103 -1.12 16.85 5.29
N GLY A 104 -2.21 17.16 6.02
CA GLY A 104 -2.63 16.39 7.19
C GLY A 104 -2.97 14.94 6.85
N LYS A 105 -3.70 14.73 5.75
CA LYS A 105 -4.03 13.39 5.22
C LYS A 105 -2.79 12.62 4.75
N ALA A 106 -1.86 13.29 4.07
CA ALA A 106 -0.59 12.70 3.64
C ALA A 106 0.31 12.32 4.83
N LEU A 107 0.33 13.13 5.90
CA LEU A 107 1.03 12.79 7.13
C LEU A 107 0.37 11.59 7.84
N ALA A 108 -0.96 11.47 7.81
CA ALA A 108 -1.64 10.29 8.37
C ALA A 108 -1.21 9.02 7.62
N SER A 109 -1.15 9.06 6.28
CA SER A 109 -0.69 7.91 5.49
C SER A 109 0.79 7.60 5.73
N PHE A 110 1.62 8.63 5.93
CA PHE A 110 3.03 8.48 6.29
C PHE A 110 3.20 7.73 7.62
N VAL A 111 2.50 8.13 8.68
CA VAL A 111 2.52 7.41 9.97
C VAL A 111 2.08 5.96 9.79
N PHE A 112 1.03 5.72 9.01
CA PHE A 112 0.58 4.35 8.77
C PHE A 112 1.55 3.47 8.01
N SER A 113 2.21 4.04 7.01
CA SER A 113 3.21 3.31 6.24
C SER A 113 4.39 2.85 7.11
N TYR A 114 4.74 3.60 8.17
CA TYR A 114 5.69 3.13 9.18
C TYR A 114 5.16 1.95 9.99
N VAL A 115 3.90 2.01 10.45
CA VAL A 115 3.28 0.91 11.19
C VAL A 115 3.31 -0.38 10.37
N MET A 116 3.00 -0.28 9.07
CA MET A 116 3.11 -1.41 8.14
C MET A 116 4.54 -1.89 7.91
N ALA A 117 5.49 -0.96 7.74
CA ALA A 117 6.90 -1.31 7.57
C ALA A 117 7.42 -2.10 8.78
N ILE A 118 7.12 -1.62 9.99
CA ILE A 118 7.48 -2.29 11.25
C ILE A 118 6.83 -3.68 11.31
N SER A 119 5.53 -3.79 11.03
CA SER A 119 4.83 -5.06 11.12
C SER A 119 5.34 -6.10 10.14
N ALA A 120 5.63 -5.68 8.91
CA ALA A 120 6.09 -6.57 7.87
C ALA A 120 7.52 -7.06 8.14
N VAL A 121 8.42 -6.18 8.59
CA VAL A 121 9.78 -6.54 9.01
C VAL A 121 9.73 -7.46 10.23
N THR A 122 8.89 -7.16 11.21
CA THR A 122 8.73 -8.00 12.41
C THR A 122 8.19 -9.39 12.05
N GLY A 123 7.16 -9.46 11.20
CA GLY A 123 6.60 -10.72 10.69
C GLY A 123 7.63 -11.55 9.94
N MET A 124 8.47 -10.91 9.12
CA MET A 124 9.59 -11.56 8.44
C MET A 124 10.61 -12.14 9.43
N LEU A 125 11.06 -11.35 10.42
CA LEU A 125 12.03 -11.80 11.41
C LEU A 125 11.52 -12.99 12.22
N ILE A 126 10.27 -12.94 12.68
CA ILE A 126 9.62 -14.04 13.40
C ILE A 126 9.57 -15.29 12.52
N SER A 127 9.20 -15.14 11.25
CA SER A 127 9.13 -16.25 10.30
C SER A 127 10.50 -16.89 10.05
N LEU A 128 11.54 -16.08 9.87
CA LEU A 128 12.92 -16.57 9.69
C LEU A 128 13.41 -17.35 10.90
N TYR A 129 13.11 -16.85 12.09
CA TYR A 129 13.44 -17.51 13.34
C TYR A 129 12.72 -18.87 13.45
N ILE A 130 11.40 -18.91 13.22
CA ILE A 130 10.59 -20.13 13.34
C ILE A 130 10.97 -21.18 12.28
N TYR A 131 11.09 -20.79 11.02
CA TYR A 131 11.24 -21.75 9.92
C TYR A 131 12.68 -22.19 9.65
N LYS A 132 13.67 -21.38 10.02
CA LYS A 132 15.09 -21.68 9.71
C LYS A 132 16.02 -21.64 10.91
N SER A 133 15.53 -21.29 12.11
CA SER A 133 16.38 -21.00 13.28
C SER A 133 17.48 -19.96 12.94
N LEU A 134 17.22 -19.10 11.95
CA LEU A 134 18.16 -18.09 11.49
C LEU A 134 17.67 -16.72 11.94
N PHE A 135 18.57 -15.99 12.59
CA PHE A 135 18.39 -14.57 12.84
C PHE A 135 19.15 -13.79 11.76
N LEU A 136 18.47 -13.50 10.64
CA LEU A 136 19.04 -12.66 9.58
C LEU A 136 18.60 -11.22 9.80
N ILE A 137 19.58 -10.36 10.08
CA ILE A 137 19.35 -8.92 10.11
C ILE A 137 19.20 -8.45 8.65
N PRO A 138 18.14 -7.69 8.33
CA PRO A 138 17.98 -7.11 7.00
C PRO A 138 19.20 -6.27 6.64
N SER A 139 19.64 -6.34 5.38
CA SER A 139 20.68 -5.44 4.90
C SER A 139 20.28 -3.96 5.08
N ILE A 140 21.27 -3.07 5.26
CA ILE A 140 21.04 -1.62 5.38
C ILE A 140 20.21 -1.10 4.20
N MET A 141 20.44 -1.63 2.99
CA MET A 141 19.68 -1.27 1.80
C MET A 141 18.22 -1.72 1.88
N GLY A 142 17.95 -2.92 2.39
CA GLY A 142 16.58 -3.38 2.67
C GLY A 142 15.89 -2.51 3.72
N PHE A 143 16.62 -2.11 4.77
CA PHE A 143 16.10 -1.21 5.79
C PHE A 143 15.75 0.17 5.22
N VAL A 144 16.64 0.79 4.45
CA VAL A 144 16.38 2.08 3.79
C VAL A 144 15.20 1.97 2.83
N GLY A 145 15.13 0.91 2.02
CA GLY A 145 14.01 0.69 1.10
C GLY A 145 12.66 0.62 1.82
N VAL A 146 12.60 -0.07 2.96
CA VAL A 146 11.35 -0.28 3.70
C VAL A 146 10.98 0.90 4.60
N PHE A 147 11.93 1.49 5.31
CA PHE A 147 11.66 2.54 6.30
C PHE A 147 11.78 3.97 5.77
N VAL A 148 12.41 4.17 4.61
CA VAL A 148 12.53 5.49 3.98
C VAL A 148 11.69 5.54 2.72
N SER A 149 11.89 4.62 1.77
CA SER A 149 11.20 4.74 0.46
C SER A 149 9.69 4.57 0.58
N ILE A 150 9.19 3.59 1.33
CA ILE A 150 7.75 3.32 1.48
C ILE A 150 7.01 4.52 2.09
N PRO A 151 7.45 5.13 3.22
CA PRO A 151 6.75 6.29 3.77
C PRO A 151 6.78 7.52 2.90
N PHE A 152 7.94 7.87 2.33
CA PHE A 152 8.04 9.01 1.42
C PHE A 152 7.18 8.82 0.17
N PHE A 153 7.12 7.60 -0.36
CA PHE A 153 6.29 7.28 -1.50
C PHE A 153 4.80 7.37 -1.16
N SER A 154 4.38 6.85 -0.01
CA SER A 154 3.01 7.01 0.51
C SER A 154 2.61 8.47 0.64
N PHE A 155 3.42 9.26 1.33
CA PHE A 155 3.17 10.69 1.52
C PHE A 155 3.02 11.42 0.19
N SER A 156 3.98 11.20 -0.73
CA SER A 156 4.01 11.88 -2.02
C SER A 156 2.81 11.50 -2.89
N PHE A 157 2.45 10.23 -2.92
CA PHE A 157 1.32 9.77 -3.70
C PHE A 157 -0.01 10.27 -3.14
N VAL A 158 -0.22 10.18 -1.83
CA VAL A 158 -1.45 10.65 -1.19
C VAL A 158 -1.61 12.16 -1.39
N ARG A 159 -0.51 12.92 -1.32
CA ARG A 159 -0.52 14.36 -1.63
C ARG A 159 -0.87 14.64 -3.09
N LEU A 160 -0.27 13.91 -4.03
CA LEU A 160 -0.58 14.03 -5.46
C LEU A 160 -2.04 13.68 -5.74
N TYR A 161 -2.51 12.54 -5.21
CA TYR A 161 -3.88 12.06 -5.35
C TYR A 161 -4.88 13.06 -4.78
N GLY A 162 -4.62 13.57 -3.57
CA GLY A 162 -5.41 14.63 -2.96
C GLY A 162 -5.49 15.85 -3.87
N THR A 163 -4.35 16.35 -4.35
CA THR A 163 -4.29 17.51 -5.25
C THR A 163 -5.14 17.30 -6.52
N LEU A 164 -5.05 16.12 -7.12
CA LEU A 164 -5.86 15.74 -8.28
C LEU A 164 -7.35 15.68 -7.93
N MET A 165 -7.70 15.17 -6.75
CA MET A 165 -9.08 15.10 -6.24
C MET A 165 -9.74 16.48 -6.19
N PHE A 166 -9.00 17.50 -5.72
CA PHE A 166 -9.48 18.89 -5.70
C PHE A 166 -9.50 19.54 -7.09
N SER A 167 -8.64 19.10 -8.01
CA SER A 167 -8.52 19.71 -9.35
C SER A 167 -9.52 19.14 -10.36
N ILE A 168 -9.90 17.87 -10.19
CA ILE A 168 -10.73 17.13 -11.15
C ILE A 168 -12.17 17.05 -10.64
N LYS A 169 -13.08 17.73 -11.32
CA LYS A 169 -14.52 17.73 -10.96
C LYS A 169 -15.16 16.34 -11.09
N ASN A 170 -14.81 15.59 -12.15
CA ASN A 170 -15.38 14.26 -12.41
C ASN A 170 -14.65 13.17 -11.62
N VAL A 171 -15.35 12.52 -10.70
CA VAL A 171 -14.81 11.42 -9.85
C VAL A 171 -14.30 10.26 -10.70
N GLN A 172 -14.92 9.98 -11.85
CA GLN A 172 -14.53 8.89 -12.75
C GLN A 172 -13.06 9.02 -13.21
N ASN A 173 -12.60 10.24 -13.46
CA ASN A 173 -11.23 10.49 -13.90
C ASN A 173 -10.19 10.23 -12.79
N LEU A 174 -10.58 10.37 -11.51
CA LEU A 174 -9.72 10.02 -10.38
C LEU A 174 -9.51 8.52 -10.25
N TYR A 175 -10.52 7.73 -10.63
CA TYR A 175 -10.39 6.28 -10.70
C TYR A 175 -9.47 5.85 -11.83
N VAL A 176 -9.56 6.49 -13.01
CA VAL A 176 -8.61 6.22 -14.11
C VAL A 176 -7.17 6.48 -13.67
N PHE A 177 -6.91 7.60 -13.00
CA PHE A 177 -5.58 7.90 -12.46
C PHE A 177 -5.10 6.83 -11.45
N ARG A 178 -5.99 6.40 -10.56
CA ARG A 178 -5.73 5.30 -9.61
C ARG A 178 -5.42 4.00 -10.34
N TYR A 179 -6.17 3.64 -11.38
CA TYR A 179 -5.92 2.44 -12.19
C TYR A 179 -4.55 2.52 -12.88
N ILE A 180 -4.23 3.64 -13.52
CA ILE A 180 -2.93 3.86 -14.15
C ILE A 180 -1.81 3.67 -13.12
N PHE A 181 -1.98 4.17 -11.90
CA PHE A 181 -0.98 4.02 -10.86
C PHE A 181 -0.81 2.57 -10.39
N ILE A 182 -1.89 1.85 -10.12
CA ILE A 182 -1.85 0.46 -9.66
C ILE A 182 -1.29 -0.45 -10.77
N PHE A 183 -1.85 -0.36 -11.98
CA PHE A 183 -1.40 -1.18 -13.11
C PHE A 183 0.01 -0.79 -13.56
N GLY A 184 0.36 0.49 -13.57
CA GLY A 184 1.71 0.96 -13.87
C GLY A 184 2.73 0.49 -12.84
N GLY A 185 2.38 0.55 -11.54
CA GLY A 185 3.20 0.05 -10.45
C GLY A 185 3.41 -1.46 -10.53
N ILE A 186 2.33 -2.23 -10.69
CA ILE A 186 2.38 -3.70 -10.86
C ILE A 186 3.19 -4.05 -12.11
N TYR A 187 2.95 -3.39 -13.24
CA TYR A 187 3.69 -3.63 -14.49
C TYR A 187 5.18 -3.34 -14.33
N GLY A 188 5.55 -2.23 -13.69
CA GLY A 188 6.94 -1.89 -13.38
C GLY A 188 7.61 -2.96 -12.51
N ILE A 189 6.91 -3.45 -11.50
CA ILE A 189 7.38 -4.54 -10.64
C ILE A 189 7.56 -5.83 -11.46
N THR A 190 6.56 -6.22 -12.25
CA THR A 190 6.60 -7.41 -13.11
C THR A 190 7.72 -7.34 -14.15
N LYS A 191 8.08 -6.17 -14.67
CA LYS A 191 9.23 -5.98 -15.58
C LYS A 191 10.58 -5.96 -14.86
N SER A 192 10.60 -5.57 -13.59
CA SER A 192 11.82 -5.58 -12.76
C SER A 192 12.19 -7.00 -12.31
N ILE A 193 11.19 -7.86 -12.12
CA ILE A 193 11.36 -9.25 -11.67
C ILE A 193 12.28 -10.09 -12.60
N PRO A 194 12.13 -10.12 -13.94
CA PRO A 194 13.04 -10.83 -14.85
C PRO A 194 14.49 -10.36 -14.79
N ILE A 195 14.73 -9.06 -14.55
CA ILE A 195 16.08 -8.49 -14.42
C ILE A 195 16.74 -9.01 -13.13
N ILE A 196 15.97 -9.07 -12.05
CA ILE A 196 16.39 -9.63 -10.75
C ILE A 196 16.62 -11.15 -10.87
N LEU A 197 15.80 -11.84 -11.65
CA LEU A 197 15.83 -13.29 -11.82
C LEU A 197 16.83 -13.78 -12.87
N LYS A 198 17.47 -12.89 -13.63
CA LYS A 198 18.59 -13.25 -14.51
C LYS A 198 19.73 -13.97 -13.74
N TYR A 199 19.68 -13.92 -12.42
CA TYR A 199 20.63 -14.52 -11.50
C TYR A 199 20.11 -15.76 -10.73
N THR A 200 18.86 -16.22 -10.92
CA THR A 200 18.23 -17.30 -10.11
C THR A 200 17.12 -18.09 -10.85
N SER A 201 17.14 -19.42 -10.78
CA SER A 201 16.02 -20.32 -11.13
C SER A 201 15.20 -20.64 -9.87
N PRO A 202 13.92 -20.21 -9.74
CA PRO A 202 12.81 -21.02 -10.28
C PRO A 202 11.57 -20.20 -10.77
N ASN A 203 10.91 -20.70 -11.82
CA ASN A 203 9.72 -20.09 -12.44
C ASN A 203 8.50 -19.94 -11.48
N TYR A 204 8.39 -20.77 -10.44
CA TYR A 204 7.24 -20.79 -9.54
C TYR A 204 7.11 -19.54 -8.65
N LEU A 205 8.22 -18.91 -8.28
CA LEU A 205 8.22 -17.67 -7.49
C LEU A 205 7.69 -16.49 -8.30
N VAL A 206 8.07 -16.43 -9.58
CA VAL A 206 7.58 -15.43 -10.54
C VAL A 206 6.08 -15.53 -10.70
N ILE A 207 5.59 -16.76 -10.83
CA ILE A 207 4.17 -17.06 -10.95
C ILE A 207 3.46 -16.67 -9.66
N GLY A 208 3.97 -17.05 -8.48
CA GLY A 208 3.34 -16.72 -7.19
C GLY A 208 3.24 -15.21 -6.92
N ILE A 209 4.30 -14.45 -7.21
CA ILE A 209 4.29 -12.99 -7.07
C ILE A 209 3.29 -12.38 -8.06
N ASN A 210 3.35 -12.75 -9.35
CA ASN A 210 2.42 -12.21 -10.34
C ASN A 210 0.96 -12.57 -10.04
N VAL A 211 0.67 -13.80 -9.60
CA VAL A 211 -0.68 -14.24 -9.21
C VAL A 211 -1.17 -13.44 -8.01
N THR A 212 -0.34 -13.21 -6.99
CA THR A 212 -0.72 -12.40 -5.82
C THR A 212 -1.01 -10.96 -6.21
N LEU A 213 -0.17 -10.37 -7.07
CA LEU A 213 -0.38 -9.01 -7.57
C LEU A 213 -1.66 -8.91 -8.41
N LEU A 214 -1.94 -9.93 -9.23
CA LEU A 214 -3.18 -10.04 -10.02
C LEU A 214 -4.40 -10.15 -9.12
N ILE A 215 -4.40 -11.07 -8.14
CA ILE A 215 -5.52 -11.26 -7.21
C ILE A 215 -5.75 -9.98 -6.42
N THR A 216 -4.70 -9.34 -5.94
CA THR A 216 -4.84 -8.13 -5.13
C THR A 216 -5.29 -6.94 -5.98
N GLY A 217 -4.78 -6.82 -7.22
CA GLY A 217 -5.28 -5.86 -8.22
C GLY A 217 -6.76 -6.09 -8.53
N ALA A 218 -7.20 -7.35 -8.66
CA ALA A 218 -8.59 -7.71 -8.89
C ALA A 218 -9.48 -7.36 -7.68
N ILE A 219 -9.04 -7.63 -6.45
CA ILE A 219 -9.76 -7.25 -5.23
C ILE A 219 -9.94 -5.73 -5.19
N ILE A 220 -8.87 -4.96 -5.44
CA ILE A 220 -8.97 -3.50 -5.49
C ILE A 220 -9.95 -3.06 -6.57
N LEU A 221 -9.90 -3.67 -7.76
CA LEU A 221 -10.80 -3.32 -8.87
C LEU A 221 -12.26 -3.60 -8.52
N ILE A 222 -12.55 -4.73 -7.86
CA ILE A 222 -13.89 -5.09 -7.39
C ILE A 222 -14.37 -4.12 -6.32
N THR A 223 -13.56 -3.84 -5.28
CA THR A 223 -13.97 -2.91 -4.21
C THR A 223 -14.18 -1.50 -4.75
N THR A 224 -13.32 -1.07 -5.68
CA THR A 224 -13.43 0.22 -6.36
C THR A 224 -14.73 0.33 -7.16
N ASN A 225 -15.06 -0.70 -7.96
CA ASN A 225 -16.28 -0.72 -8.75
C ASN A 225 -17.55 -0.74 -7.89
N ILE A 226 -17.53 -1.42 -6.75
CA ILE A 226 -18.62 -1.40 -5.77
C ILE A 226 -18.78 0.01 -5.17
N LEU A 227 -17.69 0.73 -4.91
CA LEU A 227 -17.78 2.11 -4.44
C LEU A 227 -18.31 3.05 -5.52
N ILE A 228 -17.85 2.90 -6.77
CA ILE A 228 -18.29 3.72 -7.91
C ILE A 228 -19.80 3.58 -8.09
N SER A 229 -20.33 2.36 -8.06
CA SER A 229 -21.77 2.13 -8.24
C SER A 229 -22.59 2.74 -7.10
N LYS A 230 -22.08 2.72 -5.86
CA LYS A 230 -22.72 3.40 -4.73
C LYS A 230 -22.75 4.92 -4.92
N ILE A 231 -21.63 5.51 -5.36
CA ILE A 231 -21.52 6.96 -5.55
C ILE A 231 -22.38 7.43 -6.72
N SER A 232 -22.40 6.70 -7.85
CA SER A 232 -23.26 7.09 -8.96
C SER A 232 -24.73 7.10 -8.54
N ASN A 233 -25.13 6.13 -7.71
CA ASN A 233 -26.50 6.06 -7.21
C ASN A 233 -26.81 7.21 -6.23
N GLU A 234 -25.89 7.59 -5.35
CA GLU A 234 -26.08 8.72 -4.43
C GLU A 234 -26.05 10.08 -5.15
N GLU A 235 -25.18 10.29 -6.13
CA GLU A 235 -25.17 11.51 -6.95
C GLU A 235 -26.45 11.65 -7.76
N ILE A 236 -27.01 10.55 -8.29
CA ILE A 236 -28.32 10.56 -8.96
C ILE A 236 -29.42 10.94 -7.97
N LEU A 237 -29.43 10.35 -6.78
CA LEU A 237 -30.42 10.66 -5.74
C LEU A 237 -30.36 12.12 -5.27
N MET A 238 -29.16 12.71 -5.19
CA MET A 238 -28.99 14.13 -4.83
C MET A 238 -29.44 15.08 -5.94
N ARG A 239 -29.33 14.71 -7.23
CA ARG A 239 -29.85 15.51 -8.36
C ARG A 239 -31.37 15.45 -8.51
N CYS A 240 -32.01 14.45 -7.92
CA CYS A 240 -33.46 14.29 -7.93
C CYS A 240 -34.17 14.99 -6.76
N ARG A 241 -33.43 15.65 -5.86
CA ARG A 241 -33.96 16.51 -4.78
C ARG A 241 -33.78 17.98 -5.15
#